data_AF-A0A7X0JUN9-F1
#
_entry.id   AF-A0A7X0JUN9-F1
#
_cell.length_a   1.000
_cell.length_b   1.000
_cell.length_c   1.000
_cell.angle_alpha   90.00
_cell.angle_beta   90.00
_cell.angle_gamma   90.00
#
_symmetry.space_group_name_H-M   'P 1'
#
loop_
_entity.id
_entity.type
_entity.pdbx_description
1 polymer ?
#
loop_
_entity_poly.entity_id
_entity_poly.type
_entity_poly.pdbx_seq_one_letter_code
_entity_poly.pdbx_strand_id
1 'polypeptide(L)'
;MCDSENSNAIVRFLKNAGSHGLHGVELKRLSALPEAVFDHESKYLWDQGQLSGIPEENCCGRGCRFMCVSYMEEERVWRLMGEG
;
A
#
# COMPACT_ATOMS: atom_id res chain seq x y z
N MET A 1 9.32 -7.42 16.26
CA MET A 1 8.42 -7.20 15.12
C MET A 1 7.03 -7.11 15.70
N CYS A 2 6.47 -5.91 15.81
CA CYS A 2 5.07 -5.77 16.22
C CYS A 2 4.25 -5.84 14.94
N ASP A 3 3.92 -7.07 14.54
CA ASP A 3 2.89 -7.31 13.53
C ASP A 3 1.56 -6.98 14.19
N SER A 4 1.13 -5.72 14.09
CA SER A 4 -0.19 -5.33 14.57
C SER A 4 -1.24 -6.09 13.75
N GLU A 5 -2.32 -6.55 14.40
CA GLU A 5 -3.43 -7.20 13.68
C GLU A 5 -3.99 -6.30 12.57
N ASN A 6 -3.85 -4.98 12.73
CA ASN A 6 -4.28 -3.97 11.77
C ASN A 6 -3.40 -3.96 10.50
N SER A 7 -2.07 -3.97 10.66
CA SER A 7 -1.12 -4.12 9.54
C SER A 7 -1.38 -5.43 8.78
N ASN A 8 -1.65 -6.52 9.51
CA ASN A 8 -1.97 -7.81 8.91
C ASN A 8 -3.25 -7.78 8.06
N ALA A 9 -4.25 -6.98 8.43
CA ALA A 9 -5.46 -6.82 7.62
C ALA A 9 -5.13 -6.19 6.26
N ILE A 10 -4.37 -5.09 6.26
CA ILE A 10 -3.96 -4.36 5.05
C ILE A 10 -3.13 -5.28 4.13
N VAL A 11 -2.13 -5.96 4.71
CA VAL A 11 -1.28 -6.92 3.98
C VAL A 11 -2.12 -8.04 3.37
N ARG A 12 -3.11 -8.59 4.09
CA ARG A 12 -3.95 -9.68 3.56
C ARG A 12 -4.76 -9.25 2.34
N PHE A 13 -5.34 -8.05 2.35
CA PHE A 13 -6.11 -7.55 1.20
C PHE A 13 -5.21 -7.33 -0.01
N LEU A 14 -4.04 -6.72 0.18
CA LEU A 14 -3.09 -6.51 -0.90
C LEU A 14 -2.51 -7.82 -1.45
N LYS A 15 -2.27 -8.81 -0.59
CA LYS A 15 -1.83 -10.14 -1.00
C LYS A 15 -2.88 -10.86 -1.84
N ASN A 16 -4.17 -10.71 -1.50
CA ASN A 16 -5.25 -11.28 -2.31
C ASN A 16 -5.39 -10.60 -3.68
N ALA A 17 -5.07 -9.30 -3.77
CA ALA A 17 -5.06 -8.57 -5.03
C ALA A 17 -3.82 -8.87 -5.89
N GLY A 18 -2.73 -9.33 -5.27
CA GLY A 18 -1.50 -9.71 -5.93
C GLY A 18 -0.87 -8.56 -6.72
N SER A 19 -0.41 -8.86 -7.94
CA SER A 19 0.28 -7.89 -8.80
C SER A 19 -0.61 -6.74 -9.29
N HIS A 20 -1.94 -6.89 -9.27
CA HIS A 20 -2.90 -5.86 -9.65
C HIS A 20 -3.02 -4.77 -8.57
N GLY A 21 -2.76 -5.08 -7.31
CA GLY A 21 -2.93 -4.15 -6.19
C GLY A 21 -4.38 -3.71 -5.96
N LEU A 22 -4.56 -2.74 -5.07
CA LEU A 22 -5.87 -2.13 -4.75
C LEU A 22 -5.74 -0.61 -4.71
N HIS A 23 -6.78 0.11 -5.13
CA HIS A 23 -6.83 1.55 -4.89
C HIS A 23 -6.82 1.84 -3.38
N GLY A 24 -6.18 2.93 -2.96
CA GLY A 24 -6.11 3.31 -1.55
C GLY A 24 -7.49 3.49 -0.92
N VAL A 25 -8.43 4.10 -1.65
CA VAL A 25 -9.85 4.21 -1.25
C VAL A 25 -10.50 2.84 -1.02
N GLU A 26 -10.19 1.87 -1.88
CA GLU A 26 -10.75 0.53 -1.80
C GLU A 26 -10.13 -0.25 -0.64
N LEU A 27 -8.81 -0.15 -0.48
CA LEU A 27 -8.07 -0.77 0.60
C LEU A 27 -8.53 -0.26 1.98
N LYS A 28 -8.74 1.06 2.11
CA LYS A 28 -9.31 1.70 3.32
C LYS A 28 -10.67 1.12 3.62
N ARG A 29 -11.58 1.09 2.63
CA ARG A 29 -12.93 0.53 2.77
C ARG A 29 -12.93 -0.95 3.15
N LEU A 30 -12.07 -1.77 2.54
CA LEU A 30 -11.99 -3.21 2.79
C LEU A 30 -11.38 -3.53 4.15
N SER A 31 -10.36 -2.77 4.58
CA SER A 31 -9.73 -2.93 5.88
C SER A 31 -10.69 -2.66 7.05
N ALA A 32 -11.73 -1.84 6.81
CA ALA A 32 -12.66 -1.35 7.83
C ALA A 32 -11.96 -0.73 9.07
N LEU A 33 -10.71 -0.29 8.90
CA LEU A 33 -9.94 0.35 9.95
C LEU A 33 -10.39 1.82 10.11
N PRO A 34 -10.38 2.36 11.33
CA PRO A 34 -10.51 3.80 11.53
C PRO A 34 -9.43 4.54 10.74
N GLU A 35 -9.75 5.70 10.19
CA GLU A 35 -8.85 6.48 9.33
C GLU A 35 -7.46 6.70 9.95
N ALA A 36 -7.39 7.17 11.19
CA ALA A 36 -6.12 7.38 11.88
C ALA A 36 -5.30 6.09 12.05
N VAL A 37 -5.95 4.94 12.21
CA VAL A 37 -5.28 3.63 12.30
C VAL A 37 -4.81 3.20 10.93
N PHE A 38 -5.66 3.30 9.92
CA PHE A 38 -5.30 2.97 8.55
C PHE A 38 -4.10 3.79 8.04
N ASP A 39 -4.10 5.09 8.32
CA ASP A 39 -3.01 6.00 7.94
C ASP A 39 -1.73 5.69 8.71
N HIS A 40 -1.82 5.31 9.99
CA HIS A 40 -0.66 4.93 10.78
C HIS A 40 -0.03 3.62 10.25
N GLU A 41 -0.85 2.60 10.05
CA GLU A 41 -0.39 1.26 9.65
C GLU A 41 0.10 1.24 8.20
N SER A 42 -0.61 1.88 7.28
CA SER A 42 -0.15 1.98 5.89
C SER A 42 1.17 2.75 5.80
N LYS A 43 1.37 3.78 6.65
CA LYS A 43 2.61 4.56 6.71
C LYS A 43 3.74 3.70 7.22
N TYR A 44 3.48 2.94 8.28
CA TYR A 44 4.43 1.97 8.79
C TYR A 44 4.86 0.98 7.70
N LEU A 45 3.92 0.35 6.99
CA LEU A 45 4.22 -0.59 5.90
C LEU A 45 5.02 0.05 4.75
N TRP A 46 4.71 1.31 4.43
CA TRP A 46 5.46 2.09 3.45
C TRP A 46 6.88 2.40 3.90
N ASP A 47 7.06 2.90 5.13
CA ASP A 47 8.37 3.24 5.69
C ASP A 47 9.26 2.00 5.84
N GLN A 48 8.66 0.80 6.01
CA GLN A 48 9.35 -0.49 5.99
C GLN A 48 9.64 -1.02 4.57
N GLY A 49 9.21 -0.31 3.51
CA GLY A 49 9.39 -0.73 2.13
C GLY A 49 8.56 -1.95 1.73
N GLN A 50 7.51 -2.27 2.48
CA GLN A 50 6.59 -3.39 2.18
C GLN A 50 5.43 -2.97 1.27
N LEU A 51 5.07 -1.69 1.30
CA LEU A 51 4.03 -1.12 0.44
C LEU A 51 4.68 -0.36 -0.73
N SER A 52 4.11 -0.46 -1.92
CA SER A 52 4.49 0.37 -3.07
C SER A 52 3.26 0.79 -3.87
N GLY A 53 3.23 2.05 -4.31
CA GLY A 53 2.31 2.48 -5.35
C GLY A 53 2.66 1.81 -6.68
N ILE A 54 1.64 1.48 -7.49
CA ILE A 54 1.81 1.07 -8.87
C ILE A 54 1.92 2.33 -9.74
N PRO A 55 2.99 2.46 -10.55
CA PRO A 55 3.11 3.58 -11.45
C PRO A 55 2.16 3.39 -12.65
N GLU A 56 0.96 3.97 -12.58
CA GLU A 56 0.22 4.25 -13.81
C GLU A 56 0.84 5.48 -14.50
N GLU A 57 1.01 5.35 -15.81
CA GLU A 57 1.56 6.29 -16.80
C GLU A 57 2.09 7.65 -16.27
N ASN A 58 3.42 7.80 -16.26
CA ASN A 58 4.23 9.03 -16.02
C ASN A 58 5.08 9.07 -14.74
N CYS A 59 5.19 7.97 -13.97
CA CYS A 59 6.22 7.89 -12.93
C CYS A 59 7.60 7.59 -13.54
N CYS A 60 8.64 8.20 -12.98
CA CYS A 60 9.96 8.43 -13.58
C CYS A 60 10.80 7.18 -13.91
N GLY A 61 10.58 6.54 -15.06
CA GLY A 61 11.55 5.61 -15.66
C GLY A 61 12.03 4.43 -14.78
N ARG A 62 13.06 3.70 -15.24
CA ARG A 62 13.63 2.54 -14.52
C ARG A 62 14.43 3.00 -13.30
N GLY A 63 13.78 3.20 -12.16
CA GLY A 63 14.49 3.46 -10.90
C GLY A 63 13.63 3.96 -9.74
N CYS A 64 12.42 4.43 -10.03
CA CYS A 64 11.66 5.28 -9.12
C CYS A 64 10.87 4.56 -8.00
N ARG A 65 10.60 3.24 -8.14
CA ARG A 65 10.00 2.32 -7.12
C ARG A 65 9.05 3.02 -6.10
N PHE A 66 9.25 2.80 -4.80
CA PHE A 66 8.47 3.41 -3.73
C PHE A 66 8.85 4.88 -3.48
N MET A 67 9.91 5.43 -4.07
CA MET A 67 10.29 6.84 -3.80
C MET A 67 9.50 7.86 -4.61
N CYS A 68 8.70 7.41 -5.59
CA CYS A 68 8.17 8.30 -6.63
C CYS A 68 6.66 8.36 -6.70
N VAL A 69 6.02 7.84 -5.67
CA VAL A 69 4.62 8.05 -5.39
C VAL A 69 4.56 8.63 -3.98
N SER A 70 3.76 9.68 -3.77
CA SER A 70 3.56 10.17 -2.40
C SER A 70 2.82 9.11 -1.60
N TYR A 71 3.19 8.97 -0.33
CA TYR A 71 2.58 8.02 0.59
C TYR A 71 1.03 8.11 0.59
N MET A 72 0.37 6.98 0.36
CA MET A 72 -1.09 6.74 0.44
C MET A 72 -2.00 7.81 -0.19
N GLU A 73 -1.68 8.26 -1.40
CA GLU A 73 -2.67 8.88 -2.28
C GLU A 73 -3.82 7.88 -2.54
N GLU A 74 -5.02 8.14 -1.99
CA GLU A 74 -6.13 7.19 -1.99
C GLU A 74 -6.63 6.84 -3.41
N GLU A 75 -6.44 7.76 -4.36
CA GLU A 75 -6.80 7.58 -5.77
C GLU A 75 -5.87 6.60 -6.50
N ARG A 76 -4.68 6.31 -5.95
CA ARG A 76 -3.69 5.44 -6.57
C ARG A 76 -3.84 3.99 -6.15
N VAL A 77 -3.29 3.10 -6.97
CA VAL A 77 -3.21 1.66 -6.70
C VAL A 77 -1.95 1.33 -5.91
N TRP A 78 -2.11 0.51 -4.88
CA TRP A 78 -1.08 0.09 -3.93
C TRP A 78 -0.94 -1.43 -3.97
N ARG A 79 0.29 -1.93 -3.81
CA ARG A 79 0.59 -3.36 -3.73
C ARG A 79 1.69 -3.65 -2.72
N LEU A 80 1.86 -4.93 -2.40
CA LEU A 80 3.01 -5.38 -1.61
C LEU A 80 4.27 -5.48 -2.48
N MET A 81 5.41 -5.08 -1.92
CA MET A 81 6.73 -5.28 -2.52
C MET A 81 7.13 -6.76 -2.43
N GLY A 82 7.50 -7.35 -3.56
CA GLY A 82 7.89 -8.78 -3.65
C GLY A 82 6.84 -9.69 -4.30
N GLU A 83 5.63 -9.20 -4.56
CA GLU A 83 4.58 -9.89 -5.35
C GLU A 83 4.81 -9.68 -6.87
N GLY A 84 5.99 -10.07 -7.35
CA GLY A 84 6.44 -9.91 -8.75
C GLY A 84 6.68 -11.24 -9.45
#